data_AF-A0A935EE93-F1
#
_entry.id   AF-A0A935EE93-F1
#
_cell.length_a   1.000
_cell.length_b   1.000
_cell.length_c   1.000
_cell.angle_alpha   90.00
_cell.angle_beta   90.00
_cell.angle_gamma   90.00
#
_symmetry.space_group_name_H-M   'P 1'
#
loop_
_entity.id
_entity.type
_entity.pdbx_description
1 polymer ?
#
loop_
_entity_poly.entity_id
_entity_poly.type
_entity_poly.pdbx_seq_one_letter_code
_entity_poly.pdbx_strand_id
1 'polypeptide(L)'
;MALLLSPTPVAGQNSRSPKPDPEANAGAKLTAYLKSAGMPATNPAGARQLFIDKYCADCHNSIDVAGSLDLSLYETEKLGPESEVWEKVSRKLRGGMMPPSNAKARPPVAQAKIFAASVEQTLDQYDRSHYKLPATTVTRLNRTEYANAVRDILGMQVDTTALLPPDDTGAGFDNISEMLVVSPALVDGFIAAAMRVSREAVGDLGMEAVRVPMPATGQIDGLPLGSRGGMIGEYFFPLDASYDISITSGIVGARGPFGAGFGAAPGAGGRVRPRRHAPSSSLTASRSR
;
A
#
# COMPACT_ATOMS: atom_id res chain seq x y z
N MET A 1 -10.60 51.00 3.39
CA MET A 1 -11.57 49.91 3.62
C MET A 1 -10.87 48.62 3.19
N ALA A 2 -10.08 48.04 4.11
CA ALA A 2 -9.24 46.88 3.83
C ALA A 2 -9.97 45.61 4.27
N LEU A 3 -10.29 44.74 3.31
CA LEU A 3 -10.89 43.44 3.57
C LEU A 3 -9.76 42.44 3.89
N LEU A 4 -9.67 42.02 5.15
CA LEU A 4 -8.83 40.92 5.60
C LEU A 4 -9.58 39.61 5.34
N LEU A 5 -9.16 38.84 4.34
CA LEU A 5 -9.55 37.43 4.22
C LEU A 5 -8.48 36.57 4.89
N SER A 6 -8.83 35.96 6.01
CA SER A 6 -8.05 34.88 6.63
C SER A 6 -8.34 33.56 5.89
N PRO A 7 -7.33 32.76 5.53
CA PRO A 7 -7.56 31.43 4.99
C PRO A 7 -8.00 30.49 6.12
N THR A 8 -9.16 29.85 5.96
CA THR A 8 -9.57 28.70 6.77
C THR A 8 -8.68 27.51 6.45
N PRO A 9 -8.14 26.79 7.46
CA PRO A 9 -7.38 25.57 7.21
C PRO A 9 -8.32 24.48 6.68
N VAL A 10 -7.99 23.93 5.51
CA VAL A 10 -8.61 22.70 4.99
C VAL A 10 -8.11 21.54 5.86
N ALA A 11 -8.98 21.04 6.73
CA ALA A 11 -8.76 19.80 7.46
C ALA A 11 -8.59 18.66 6.45
N GLY A 12 -7.41 18.03 6.41
CA GLY A 12 -7.16 16.82 5.65
C GLY A 12 -8.02 15.68 6.19
N GLN A 13 -9.10 15.36 5.49
CA GLN A 13 -10.05 14.28 5.84
C GLN A 13 -9.55 12.88 5.42
N ASN A 14 -8.27 12.58 5.65
CA ASN A 14 -7.73 11.23 5.40
C ASN A 14 -7.11 10.57 6.64
N SER A 15 -7.43 11.06 7.84
CA SER A 15 -7.40 10.19 9.01
C SER A 15 -8.69 9.37 9.00
N ARG A 16 -8.63 8.14 8.47
CA ARG A 16 -9.59 7.12 8.94
C ARG A 16 -9.44 7.11 10.46
N SER A 17 -10.46 7.60 11.17
CA SER A 17 -10.55 7.38 12.61
C SER A 17 -10.32 5.88 12.83
N PRO A 18 -9.45 5.48 13.78
CA PRO A 18 -9.27 4.07 14.07
C PRO A 18 -10.67 3.51 14.34
N LYS A 19 -11.03 2.48 13.56
CA LYS A 19 -12.28 1.74 13.77
C LYS A 19 -12.27 1.34 15.26
N PRO A 20 -13.35 1.53 16.02
CA PRO A 20 -13.33 1.17 17.44
C PRO A 20 -12.87 -0.27 17.56
N ASP A 21 -11.76 -0.48 18.28
CA ASP A 21 -11.18 -1.81 18.43
C ASP A 21 -12.25 -2.71 19.03
N PRO A 22 -12.68 -3.79 18.33
CA PRO A 22 -13.74 -4.67 18.83
C PRO A 22 -13.37 -5.32 20.17
N GLU A 23 -12.09 -5.30 20.49
CA GLU A 23 -11.47 -5.85 21.69
C GLU A 23 -11.03 -4.78 22.69
N ALA A 24 -11.44 -3.52 22.50
CA ALA A 24 -11.31 -2.48 23.51
C ALA A 24 -11.84 -3.00 24.86
N ASN A 25 -11.06 -2.73 25.91
CA ASN A 25 -11.31 -3.17 27.28
C ASN A 25 -11.37 -4.70 27.47
N ALA A 26 -10.59 -5.47 26.71
CA ALA A 26 -10.54 -6.93 26.81
C ALA A 26 -10.31 -7.42 28.25
N GLY A 27 -9.42 -6.75 29.00
CA GLY A 27 -9.19 -7.06 30.42
C GLY A 27 -10.46 -6.93 31.28
N ALA A 28 -11.26 -5.88 31.09
CA ALA A 28 -12.51 -5.71 31.83
C ALA A 28 -13.58 -6.74 31.42
N LYS A 29 -13.65 -7.07 30.13
CA LYS A 29 -14.53 -8.12 29.61
C LYS A 29 -14.18 -9.50 30.21
N LEU A 30 -12.89 -9.81 30.31
CA LEU A 30 -12.42 -11.04 30.96
C LEU A 30 -12.83 -11.09 32.44
N THR A 31 -12.62 -10.00 33.18
CA THR A 31 -13.04 -9.89 34.58
C THR A 31 -14.54 -10.12 34.73
N ALA A 32 -15.37 -9.50 33.90
CA ALA A 32 -16.82 -9.66 33.92
C ALA A 32 -17.24 -11.11 33.63
N TYR A 33 -16.61 -11.77 32.66
CA TYR A 33 -16.85 -13.17 32.35
C TYR A 33 -16.56 -14.07 33.55
N LEU A 34 -15.39 -13.96 34.17
CA LEU A 34 -15.01 -14.83 35.28
C LEU A 34 -15.87 -14.60 36.52
N LYS A 35 -16.27 -13.35 36.76
CA LYS A 35 -17.25 -13.02 37.80
C LYS A 35 -18.61 -13.67 37.53
N SER A 36 -19.09 -13.66 36.29
CA SER A 36 -20.33 -14.37 35.91
C SER A 36 -20.20 -15.89 36.03
N ALA A 37 -18.98 -16.42 35.93
CA ALA A 37 -18.67 -17.83 36.14
C ALA A 37 -18.42 -18.19 37.63
N GLY A 38 -18.74 -17.29 38.56
CA GLY A 38 -18.62 -17.52 40.01
C GLY A 38 -17.22 -17.37 40.59
N MET A 39 -16.27 -16.82 39.83
CA MET A 39 -14.87 -16.67 40.25
C MET A 39 -14.61 -15.25 40.80
N PRO A 40 -13.77 -15.10 41.84
CA PRO A 40 -13.55 -13.81 42.50
C PRO A 40 -12.57 -12.90 41.73
N ALA A 41 -12.86 -12.61 40.46
CA ALA A 41 -12.04 -11.71 39.64
C ALA A 41 -12.24 -10.25 40.06
N THR A 42 -11.18 -9.61 40.57
CA THR A 42 -11.21 -8.23 41.08
C THR A 42 -10.63 -7.21 40.11
N ASN A 43 -9.66 -7.61 39.29
CA ASN A 43 -8.99 -6.78 38.30
C ASN A 43 -8.57 -7.63 37.08
N PRO A 44 -8.09 -7.03 35.97
CA PRO A 44 -7.69 -7.77 34.78
C PRO A 44 -6.57 -8.80 34.99
N ALA A 45 -5.60 -8.54 35.87
CA ALA A 45 -4.50 -9.46 36.14
C ALA A 45 -5.01 -10.70 36.88
N GLY A 46 -5.75 -10.53 37.98
CA GLY A 46 -6.39 -11.61 38.70
C GLY A 46 -7.39 -12.39 37.83
N ALA A 47 -8.06 -11.72 36.90
CA ALA A 47 -8.87 -12.39 35.88
C ALA A 47 -8.04 -13.30 34.97
N ARG A 48 -6.86 -12.85 34.50
CA ARG A 48 -5.96 -13.73 33.74
C ARG A 48 -5.49 -14.92 34.57
N GLN A 49 -5.11 -14.72 35.83
CA GLN A 49 -4.71 -15.82 36.72
C GLN A 49 -5.82 -16.87 36.85
N LEU A 50 -7.05 -16.45 37.19
CA LEU A 50 -8.19 -17.36 37.33
C LEU A 50 -8.52 -18.12 36.02
N PHE A 51 -8.28 -17.50 34.86
CA PHE A 51 -8.42 -18.17 33.57
C PHE A 51 -7.34 -19.24 33.36
N ILE A 52 -6.09 -18.92 33.68
CA ILE A 52 -4.95 -19.85 33.60
C ILE A 52 -5.18 -21.05 34.52
N ASP A 53 -5.58 -20.79 35.77
CA ASP A 53 -5.85 -21.84 36.76
C ASP A 53 -6.92 -22.81 36.27
N LYS A 54 -7.95 -22.32 35.58
CA LYS A 54 -9.08 -23.13 35.10
C LYS A 54 -8.79 -23.93 33.83
N TYR A 55 -8.05 -23.36 32.89
CA TYR A 55 -7.95 -23.91 31.53
C TYR A 55 -6.54 -24.33 31.12
N CYS A 56 -5.50 -23.89 31.85
CA CYS A 56 -4.10 -24.08 31.45
C CYS A 56 -3.30 -24.88 32.49
N ALA A 57 -3.54 -24.65 33.78
CA ALA A 57 -2.72 -25.18 34.88
C ALA A 57 -2.75 -26.71 35.00
N ASP A 58 -3.76 -27.38 34.43
CA ASP A 58 -3.82 -28.85 34.37
C ASP A 58 -2.68 -29.48 33.56
N CYS A 59 -2.00 -28.73 32.68
CA CYS A 59 -0.91 -29.25 31.84
C CYS A 59 0.34 -28.36 31.84
N HIS A 60 0.17 -27.05 32.01
CA HIS A 60 1.27 -26.08 32.02
C HIS A 60 1.67 -25.71 33.44
N ASN A 61 2.15 -26.71 34.18
CA ASN A 61 2.56 -26.62 35.58
C ASN A 61 3.98 -27.21 35.76
N SER A 62 4.51 -27.12 36.98
CA SER A 62 5.87 -27.58 37.32
C SER A 62 6.08 -29.10 37.32
N ILE A 63 5.00 -29.88 37.15
CA ILE A 63 5.02 -31.35 37.14
C ILE A 63 4.94 -31.85 35.69
N ASP A 64 3.89 -31.48 34.95
CA ASP A 64 3.63 -31.97 33.59
C ASP A 64 4.47 -31.24 32.53
N VAL A 65 4.72 -29.95 32.74
CA VAL A 65 5.51 -29.07 31.85
C VAL A 65 5.17 -29.28 30.37
N ALA A 66 3.88 -29.41 30.05
CA ALA A 66 3.44 -29.77 28.71
C ALA A 66 3.90 -28.72 27.69
N GLY A 67 4.50 -29.17 26.59
CA GLY A 67 5.06 -28.27 25.59
C GLY A 67 6.22 -27.39 26.10
N SER A 68 6.94 -27.86 27.13
CA SER A 68 8.08 -27.15 27.74
C SER A 68 7.70 -25.79 28.32
N LEU A 69 6.48 -25.66 28.84
CA LEU A 69 5.96 -24.43 29.43
C LEU A 69 5.33 -24.72 30.80
N ASP A 70 5.86 -24.06 31.82
CA ASP A 70 5.28 -23.98 33.16
C ASP A 70 4.78 -22.55 33.39
N LEU A 71 3.46 -22.36 33.39
CA LEU A 71 2.85 -21.05 33.55
C LEU A 71 2.91 -20.55 35.00
N SER A 72 3.23 -21.40 35.97
CA SER A 72 3.35 -21.00 37.37
C SER A 72 4.58 -20.13 37.66
N LEU A 73 5.53 -20.10 36.72
CA LEU A 73 6.75 -19.29 36.80
C LEU A 73 6.55 -17.83 36.32
N TYR A 74 5.39 -17.50 35.74
CA TYR A 74 5.15 -16.22 35.09
C TYR A 74 4.10 -15.39 35.82
N GLU A 75 4.37 -14.09 35.99
CA GLU A 75 3.41 -13.15 36.56
C GLU A 75 2.32 -12.80 35.56
N THR A 76 1.07 -12.71 36.02
CA THR A 76 -0.05 -12.28 35.17
C THR A 76 -0.34 -10.79 35.28
N GLU A 77 0.39 -10.06 36.10
CA GLU A 77 0.32 -8.60 36.24
C GLU A 77 1.22 -7.90 35.22
N LYS A 78 2.46 -8.37 35.10
CA LYS A 78 3.53 -7.76 34.28
C LYS A 78 3.96 -8.71 33.18
N LEU A 79 3.21 -8.70 32.08
CA LEU A 79 3.50 -9.59 30.95
C LEU A 79 4.71 -9.15 30.11
N GLY A 80 5.01 -7.85 30.13
CA GLY A 80 6.00 -7.21 29.26
C GLY A 80 7.41 -7.82 29.27
N PRO A 81 8.04 -8.00 30.44
CA PRO A 81 9.36 -8.62 30.53
C PRO A 81 9.44 -10.03 29.93
N GLU A 82 8.31 -10.74 29.88
CA GLU A 82 8.17 -12.12 29.41
C GLU A 82 7.34 -12.19 28.11
N SER A 83 7.43 -11.14 27.28
CA SER A 83 6.60 -10.95 26.08
C SER A 83 6.63 -12.14 25.14
N GLU A 84 7.79 -12.76 24.94
CA GLU A 84 7.94 -13.91 24.04
C GLU A 84 7.01 -15.07 24.44
N VAL A 85 6.90 -15.35 25.73
CA VAL A 85 6.05 -16.43 26.26
C VAL A 85 4.58 -16.07 26.10
N TRP A 86 4.20 -14.86 26.49
CA TRP A 86 2.81 -14.40 26.45
C TRP A 86 2.27 -14.23 25.03
N GLU A 87 3.12 -13.83 24.07
CA GLU A 87 2.77 -13.83 22.66
C GLU A 87 2.54 -15.24 22.12
N LYS A 88 3.38 -16.21 22.50
CA LYS A 88 3.18 -17.63 22.11
C LYS A 88 1.84 -18.13 22.65
N VAL A 89 1.53 -17.85 23.92
CA VAL A 89 0.25 -18.19 24.55
C VAL A 89 -0.91 -17.55 23.77
N SER A 90 -0.83 -16.25 23.47
CA SER A 90 -1.88 -15.55 22.72
C SER A 90 -2.10 -16.17 21.34
N ARG A 91 -1.03 -16.39 20.57
CA ARG A 91 -1.11 -17.02 19.23
C ARG A 91 -1.75 -18.40 19.28
N LYS A 92 -1.42 -19.23 20.28
CA LYS A 92 -2.00 -20.57 20.44
C LYS A 92 -3.49 -20.52 20.77
N LEU A 93 -3.94 -19.58 21.60
CA LEU A 93 -5.36 -19.37 21.91
C LEU A 93 -6.13 -18.78 20.72
N ARG A 94 -5.56 -17.79 20.01
CA ARG A 94 -6.13 -17.21 18.78
C ARG A 94 -6.37 -18.28 17.72
N GLY A 95 -5.41 -19.20 17.56
CA GLY A 95 -5.50 -20.33 16.65
C GLY A 95 -6.38 -21.48 17.12
N GLY A 96 -6.97 -21.41 18.33
CA GLY A 96 -7.80 -22.50 18.89
C GLY A 96 -7.06 -23.80 19.18
N MET A 97 -5.71 -23.78 19.12
CA MET A 97 -4.85 -24.93 19.34
C MET A 97 -4.75 -25.32 20.82
N MET A 98 -5.00 -24.35 21.72
CA MET A 98 -4.99 -24.56 23.17
C MET A 98 -6.32 -24.19 23.81
N PRO A 99 -6.76 -24.90 24.86
CA PRO A 99 -6.25 -26.21 25.31
C PRO A 99 -6.36 -27.29 24.20
N PRO A 100 -5.73 -28.48 24.29
CA PRO A 100 -5.92 -29.55 23.30
C PRO A 100 -7.33 -30.17 23.39
N SER A 101 -7.73 -30.95 22.38
CA SER A 101 -9.10 -31.51 22.30
C SER A 101 -9.42 -32.49 23.42
N ASN A 102 -8.41 -33.12 24.02
CA ASN A 102 -8.51 -34.02 25.15
C ASN A 102 -8.40 -33.33 26.52
N ALA A 103 -8.29 -31.99 26.57
CA ALA A 103 -8.26 -31.26 27.83
C ALA A 103 -9.60 -31.39 28.58
N LYS A 104 -9.53 -31.52 29.90
CA LYS A 104 -10.71 -31.66 30.78
C LYS A 104 -11.66 -30.46 30.68
N ALA A 105 -11.10 -29.27 30.52
CA ALA A 105 -11.85 -28.03 30.39
C ALA A 105 -11.37 -27.23 29.17
N ARG A 106 -12.32 -26.68 28.41
CA ARG A 106 -12.04 -25.73 27.33
C ARG A 106 -12.89 -24.48 27.51
N PRO A 107 -12.32 -23.28 27.39
CA PRO A 107 -13.08 -22.05 27.41
C PRO A 107 -13.94 -21.95 26.15
N PRO A 108 -15.11 -21.28 26.21
CA PRO A 108 -15.83 -20.91 25.00
C PRO A 108 -14.93 -20.05 24.09
N VAL A 109 -15.05 -20.22 22.77
CA VAL A 109 -14.16 -19.57 21.78
C VAL A 109 -14.10 -18.04 21.95
N ALA A 110 -15.24 -17.41 22.25
CA ALA A 110 -15.29 -15.97 22.52
C ALA A 110 -14.41 -15.58 23.72
N GLN A 111 -14.39 -16.40 24.77
CA GLN A 111 -13.65 -16.09 26.00
C GLN A 111 -12.16 -16.40 25.87
N ALA A 112 -11.80 -17.41 25.07
CA ALA A 112 -10.41 -17.62 24.67
C ALA A 112 -9.86 -16.40 23.91
N LYS A 113 -10.65 -15.84 22.99
CA LYS A 113 -10.28 -14.62 22.25
C LYS A 113 -10.20 -13.39 23.15
N ILE A 114 -11.11 -13.23 24.10
CA ILE A 114 -11.07 -12.12 25.07
C ILE A 114 -9.83 -12.22 25.98
N PHE A 115 -9.47 -13.43 26.44
CA PHE A 115 -8.23 -13.62 27.18
C PHE A 115 -7.00 -13.24 26.34
N ALA A 116 -6.90 -13.77 25.11
CA ALA A 116 -5.82 -13.46 24.19
C ALA A 116 -5.69 -11.95 23.95
N ALA A 117 -6.81 -11.28 23.69
CA ALA A 117 -6.86 -9.82 23.55
C ALA A 117 -6.41 -9.07 24.81
N SER A 118 -6.71 -9.58 26.01
CA SER A 118 -6.27 -8.95 27.26
C SER A 118 -4.75 -9.05 27.48
N VAL A 119 -4.14 -10.14 27.00
CA VAL A 119 -2.69 -10.35 26.99
C VAL A 119 -2.06 -9.38 26.00
N GLU A 120 -2.51 -9.39 24.74
CA GLU A 120 -2.03 -8.50 23.68
C GLU A 120 -2.14 -7.03 24.09
N GLN A 121 -3.30 -6.60 24.62
CA GLN A 121 -3.49 -5.22 25.07
C GLN A 121 -2.50 -4.81 26.18
N THR A 122 -2.05 -5.75 27.01
CA THR A 122 -1.06 -5.47 28.06
C THR A 122 0.36 -5.41 27.49
N LEU A 123 0.68 -6.29 26.54
CA LEU A 123 1.96 -6.27 25.83
C LEU A 123 2.10 -4.98 25.02
N ASP A 124 1.07 -4.59 24.27
CA ASP A 124 1.04 -3.33 23.52
C ASP A 124 1.24 -2.10 24.42
N GLN A 125 0.63 -2.11 25.62
CA GLN A 125 0.83 -1.04 26.60
C GLN A 125 2.26 -1.00 27.13
N TYR A 126 2.82 -2.17 27.43
CA TYR A 126 4.21 -2.28 27.84
C TYR A 126 5.13 -1.72 26.76
N ASP A 127 4.98 -2.17 25.50
CA ASP A 127 5.82 -1.74 24.39
C ASP A 127 5.75 -0.23 24.15
N ARG A 128 4.55 0.37 24.16
CA ARG A 128 4.39 1.83 24.04
C ARG A 128 5.10 2.61 25.14
N SER A 129 5.17 2.05 26.35
CA SER A 129 5.80 2.70 27.50
C SER A 129 7.31 2.44 27.59
N HIS A 130 7.75 1.27 27.09
CA HIS A 130 9.11 0.76 27.24
C HIS A 130 9.97 1.10 26.03
N TYR A 131 9.48 0.78 24.83
CA TYR A 131 10.09 1.16 23.57
C TYR A 131 9.56 2.53 23.15
N LYS A 132 10.29 3.58 23.53
CA LYS A 132 10.10 4.92 22.95
C LYS A 132 10.64 4.91 21.53
N LEU A 133 9.93 4.23 20.63
CA LEU A 133 10.21 4.31 19.20
C LEU A 133 10.12 5.79 18.81
N PRO A 134 11.13 6.35 18.13
CA PRO A 134 11.02 7.70 17.62
C PRO A 134 9.78 7.79 16.75
N ALA A 135 9.05 8.91 16.86
CA ALA A 135 7.89 9.14 16.01
C ALA A 135 8.31 8.93 14.55
N THR A 136 7.58 8.10 13.81
CA THR A 136 7.79 7.96 12.37
C THR A 136 7.69 9.36 11.77
N THR A 137 8.81 9.87 11.26
CA THR A 137 8.83 11.15 10.57
C THR A 137 7.86 11.07 9.39
N VAL A 138 7.14 12.16 9.12
CA VAL A 138 6.32 12.23 7.90
C VAL A 138 7.28 12.13 6.73
N THR A 139 7.18 11.04 5.97
CA THR A 139 7.99 10.81 4.78
C THR A 139 7.25 11.28 3.55
N ARG A 140 7.99 11.86 2.61
CA ARG A 140 7.50 12.05 1.24
C ARG A 140 7.46 10.71 0.51
N LEU A 141 6.71 10.65 -0.59
CA LEU A 141 6.81 9.53 -1.52
C LEU A 141 8.15 9.59 -2.26
N ASN A 142 8.76 8.43 -2.51
CA ASN A 142 9.85 8.32 -3.47
C ASN A 142 9.33 8.32 -4.92
N ARG A 143 10.21 8.37 -5.93
CA ARG A 143 9.85 8.39 -7.35
C ARG A 143 8.97 7.21 -7.78
N THR A 144 9.29 6.01 -7.29
CA THR A 144 8.55 4.79 -7.63
C THR A 144 7.16 4.80 -7.01
N GLU A 145 7.07 5.18 -5.74
CA GLU A 145 5.82 5.34 -5.01
C GLU A 145 4.94 6.44 -5.61
N TYR A 146 5.53 7.56 -6.04
CA TYR A 146 4.81 8.62 -6.73
C TYR A 146 4.22 8.12 -8.06
N ALA A 147 4.99 7.39 -8.87
CA ALA A 147 4.49 6.80 -10.11
C ALA A 147 3.32 5.83 -9.85
N ASN A 148 3.45 4.97 -8.84
CA ASN A 148 2.39 4.05 -8.44
C ASN A 148 1.15 4.79 -7.96
N ALA A 149 1.30 5.83 -7.14
CA ALA A 149 0.18 6.64 -6.67
C ALA A 149 -0.56 7.34 -7.83
N VAL A 150 0.18 7.88 -8.82
CA VAL A 150 -0.41 8.48 -10.03
C VAL A 150 -1.18 7.43 -10.84
N ARG A 151 -0.60 6.24 -11.04
CA ARG A 151 -1.27 5.12 -11.72
C ARG A 151 -2.55 4.72 -10.99
N ASP A 152 -2.49 4.54 -9.68
CA ASP A 152 -3.59 4.01 -8.90
C ASP A 152 -4.74 5.02 -8.75
N ILE A 153 -4.44 6.33 -8.72
CA ILE A 153 -5.45 7.39 -8.60
C ILE A 153 -6.01 7.83 -9.96
N LEU A 154 -5.15 7.96 -10.97
CA LEU A 154 -5.51 8.57 -12.27
C LEU A 154 -5.60 7.57 -13.42
N GLY A 155 -5.09 6.34 -13.25
CA GLY A 155 -4.97 5.36 -14.32
C GLY A 155 -3.88 5.70 -15.33
N MET A 156 -2.93 6.58 -14.96
CA MET A 156 -1.91 7.11 -15.85
C MET A 156 -0.53 6.59 -15.46
N GLN A 157 0.25 6.16 -16.45
CA GLN A 157 1.68 5.88 -16.27
C GLN A 157 2.50 7.14 -16.58
N VAL A 158 3.43 7.48 -15.69
CA VAL A 158 4.27 8.67 -15.82
C VAL A 158 5.74 8.28 -15.66
N ASP A 159 6.60 8.86 -16.50
CA ASP A 159 8.05 8.73 -16.36
C ASP A 159 8.54 9.71 -15.28
N THR A 160 8.71 9.22 -14.06
CA THR A 160 9.17 10.05 -12.93
C THR A 160 10.63 10.45 -13.05
N THR A 161 11.45 9.76 -13.87
CA THR A 161 12.85 10.13 -14.07
C THR A 161 12.99 11.47 -14.80
N ALA A 162 12.01 11.80 -15.64
CA ALA A 162 11.89 13.08 -16.32
C ALA A 162 11.18 14.17 -15.50
N LEU A 163 10.62 13.84 -14.32
CA LEU A 163 9.79 14.74 -13.52
C LEU A 163 10.42 15.15 -12.18
N LEU A 164 11.12 14.24 -11.52
CA LEU A 164 11.65 14.41 -10.17
C LEU A 164 13.14 14.06 -10.16
N PRO A 165 13.98 14.59 -9.26
CA PRO A 165 15.37 14.16 -9.07
C PRO A 165 15.46 12.80 -8.38
N PRO A 166 16.60 12.08 -8.48
CA PRO A 166 16.74 10.74 -7.91
C PRO A 166 16.67 10.77 -6.39
N ASP A 167 16.12 9.71 -5.81
CA ASP A 167 16.05 9.52 -4.36
C ASP A 167 17.36 8.94 -3.83
N ASP A 168 17.72 9.34 -2.61
CA ASP A 168 18.85 8.75 -1.91
C ASP A 168 18.52 7.31 -1.50
N THR A 169 19.52 6.43 -1.62
CA THR A 169 19.38 5.01 -1.28
C THR A 169 20.14 4.69 0.00
N GLY A 170 19.51 3.94 0.90
CA GLY A 170 20.12 3.42 2.13
C GLY A 170 19.94 1.92 2.25
N ALA A 171 20.99 1.20 2.61
CA ALA A 171 20.95 -0.27 2.74
C ALA A 171 20.34 -1.00 1.51
N GLY A 172 20.43 -0.38 0.32
CA GLY A 172 19.86 -0.90 -0.92
C GLY A 172 18.39 -0.52 -1.19
N PHE A 173 17.78 0.30 -0.34
CA PHE A 173 16.38 0.73 -0.44
C PHE A 173 16.26 2.25 -0.61
N ASP A 174 15.31 2.70 -1.42
CA ASP A 174 15.00 4.10 -1.74
C ASP A 174 13.77 4.64 -0.98
N ASN A 175 13.25 3.89 0.00
CA ASN A 175 12.06 4.23 0.77
C ASN A 175 12.35 4.38 2.27
N ILE A 176 13.62 4.57 2.65
CA ILE A 176 14.01 4.74 4.05
C ILE A 176 13.69 6.17 4.49
N SER A 177 12.85 6.28 5.51
CA SER A 177 12.31 7.55 6.02
C SER A 177 13.35 8.61 6.35
N GLU A 178 14.49 8.19 6.90
CA GLU A 178 15.59 9.07 7.30
C GLU A 178 16.35 9.66 6.11
N MET A 179 16.30 9.00 4.94
CA MET A 179 16.99 9.43 3.74
C MET A 179 16.10 10.23 2.79
N LEU A 180 14.78 10.16 2.97
CA LEU A 180 13.81 10.94 2.19
C LEU A 180 13.68 12.37 2.72
N VAL A 181 14.80 13.09 2.71
CA VAL A 181 14.85 14.51 3.11
C VAL A 181 14.05 15.36 2.13
N VAL A 182 13.35 16.36 2.65
CA VAL A 182 12.59 17.33 1.86
C VAL A 182 13.38 18.63 1.77
N SER A 183 13.76 19.03 0.55
CA SER A 183 14.35 20.35 0.27
C SER A 183 13.35 21.26 -0.43
N PRO A 184 13.48 22.60 -0.35
CA PRO A 184 12.60 23.52 -1.07
C PRO A 184 12.53 23.23 -2.58
N ALA A 185 13.68 22.98 -3.22
CA ALA A 185 13.74 22.65 -4.64
C ALA A 185 12.99 21.34 -4.98
N LEU A 186 13.02 20.37 -4.07
CA LEU A 186 12.28 19.13 -4.25
C LEU A 186 10.77 19.36 -4.18
N VAL A 187 10.30 20.19 -3.25
CA VAL A 187 8.88 20.58 -3.16
C VAL A 187 8.42 21.27 -4.44
N ASP A 188 9.22 22.21 -4.95
CA ASP A 188 8.94 22.87 -6.22
C ASP A 188 8.86 21.86 -7.37
N GLY A 189 9.76 20.87 -7.40
CA GLY A 189 9.74 19.75 -8.34
C GLY A 189 8.46 18.92 -8.25
N PHE A 190 8.02 18.55 -7.04
CA PHE A 190 6.76 17.82 -6.84
C PHE A 190 5.54 18.64 -7.27
N ILE A 191 5.51 19.94 -7.00
CA ILE A 191 4.42 20.82 -7.44
C ILE A 191 4.41 20.93 -8.97
N ALA A 192 5.57 21.10 -9.60
CA ALA A 192 5.70 21.14 -11.05
C ALA A 192 5.26 19.82 -11.71
N ALA A 193 5.70 18.69 -11.16
CA ALA A 193 5.28 17.36 -11.58
C ALA A 193 3.76 17.19 -11.44
N ALA A 194 3.19 17.54 -10.28
CA ALA A 194 1.76 17.44 -10.02
C ALA A 194 0.94 18.32 -10.99
N MET A 195 1.38 19.55 -11.29
CA MET A 195 0.73 20.40 -12.28
C MET A 195 0.76 19.80 -13.68
N ARG A 196 1.90 19.23 -14.09
CA ARG A 196 2.04 18.58 -15.40
C ARG A 196 1.13 17.35 -15.51
N VAL A 197 1.20 16.45 -14.53
CA VAL A 197 0.36 15.24 -14.47
C VAL A 197 -1.13 15.60 -14.43
N SER A 198 -1.51 16.61 -13.65
CA SER A 198 -2.90 17.06 -13.57
C SER A 198 -3.44 17.59 -14.89
N ARG A 199 -2.63 18.39 -15.62
CA ARG A 199 -3.03 18.89 -16.93
C ARG A 199 -3.19 17.76 -17.95
N GLU A 200 -2.29 16.79 -17.92
CA GLU A 200 -2.35 15.63 -18.80
C GLU A 200 -3.56 14.74 -18.47
N ALA A 201 -3.87 14.57 -17.18
CA ALA A 201 -4.98 13.73 -16.74
C ALA A 201 -6.36 14.34 -17.02
N VAL A 202 -6.48 15.68 -16.94
CA VAL A 202 -7.73 16.39 -17.27
C VAL A 202 -7.93 16.43 -18.80
N GLY A 203 -6.85 16.67 -19.55
CA GLY A 203 -6.88 16.81 -21.00
C GLY A 203 -7.66 18.04 -21.50
N ASP A 204 -7.44 18.42 -22.76
CA ASP A 204 -8.23 19.43 -23.45
C ASP A 204 -8.45 19.06 -24.93
N LEU A 205 -9.59 19.44 -25.51
CA LEU A 205 -9.88 19.22 -26.92
C LEU A 205 -8.92 20.01 -27.85
N GLY A 206 -8.24 21.02 -27.31
CA GLY A 206 -7.17 21.76 -27.98
C GLY A 206 -5.80 21.08 -27.97
N MET A 207 -5.64 19.91 -27.31
CA MET A 207 -4.33 19.26 -27.19
C MET A 207 -3.69 18.97 -28.55
N GLU A 208 -2.39 19.25 -28.63
CA GLU A 208 -1.57 18.93 -29.80
C GLU A 208 -1.44 17.42 -29.96
N ALA A 209 -1.24 17.00 -31.20
CA ALA A 209 -1.04 15.60 -31.50
C ALA A 209 0.28 15.11 -30.90
N VAL A 210 0.21 14.17 -29.95
CA VAL A 210 1.41 13.53 -29.40
C VAL A 210 2.05 12.69 -30.51
N ARG A 211 3.34 12.90 -30.74
CA ARG A 211 4.14 12.06 -31.64
C ARG A 211 4.66 10.87 -30.86
N VAL A 212 4.24 9.68 -31.26
CA VAL A 212 4.84 8.43 -30.79
C VAL A 212 5.97 8.08 -31.77
N PRO A 213 7.25 8.14 -31.36
CA PRO A 213 8.35 7.76 -32.23
C PRO A 213 8.25 6.27 -32.58
N MET A 214 8.51 5.89 -33.84
CA MET A 214 8.62 4.47 -34.20
C MET A 214 9.97 3.92 -33.73
N PRO A 215 10.00 2.93 -32.83
CA PRO A 215 11.25 2.28 -32.46
C PRO A 215 11.72 1.32 -33.57
N ALA A 216 13.04 1.34 -33.73
CA ALA A 216 13.98 0.49 -34.47
C ALA A 216 13.48 -0.62 -35.44
N THR A 217 14.28 -0.79 -36.50
CA THR A 217 14.30 -1.97 -37.38
C THR A 217 14.58 -3.25 -36.59
N GLY A 218 13.64 -4.20 -36.55
CA GLY A 218 13.82 -5.48 -35.86
C GLY A 218 12.51 -6.19 -35.54
N GLN A 219 12.58 -7.36 -34.94
CA GLN A 219 11.40 -8.01 -34.35
C GLN A 219 11.16 -7.41 -32.97
N ILE A 220 9.91 -7.01 -32.70
CA ILE A 220 9.51 -6.39 -31.44
C ILE A 220 8.74 -7.43 -30.61
N ASP A 221 9.11 -7.56 -29.34
CA ASP A 221 8.41 -8.45 -28.41
C ASP A 221 6.93 -8.05 -28.29
N GLY A 222 6.04 -9.04 -28.42
CA GLY A 222 4.59 -8.83 -28.45
C GLY A 222 3.99 -8.63 -29.85
N LEU A 223 4.81 -8.48 -30.91
CA LEU A 223 4.34 -8.54 -32.29
C LEU A 223 4.37 -9.98 -32.85
N PRO A 224 3.55 -10.29 -33.88
CA PRO A 224 3.55 -11.61 -34.51
C PRO A 224 4.95 -12.04 -34.98
N LEU A 225 5.27 -13.33 -34.78
CA LEU A 225 6.54 -13.91 -35.23
C LEU A 225 6.74 -13.64 -36.73
N GLY A 226 7.91 -13.12 -37.10
CA GLY A 226 8.23 -12.73 -38.48
C GLY A 226 7.97 -11.26 -38.84
N SER A 227 7.42 -10.44 -37.93
CA SER A 227 7.36 -8.98 -38.13
C SER A 227 8.77 -8.38 -38.15
N ARG A 228 9.10 -7.64 -39.22
CA ARG A 228 10.33 -6.85 -39.31
C ARG A 228 9.97 -5.37 -39.28
N GLY A 229 10.08 -4.77 -38.09
CA GLY A 229 9.59 -3.43 -37.78
C GLY A 229 8.13 -3.42 -37.32
N GLY A 230 7.67 -2.25 -36.86
CA GLY A 230 6.34 -2.05 -36.31
C GLY A 230 6.36 -1.09 -35.13
N MET A 231 5.21 -0.88 -34.50
CA MET A 231 5.11 -0.16 -33.23
C MET A 231 4.09 -0.86 -32.33
N ILE A 232 4.48 -1.10 -31.09
CA ILE A 232 3.57 -1.39 -29.99
C ILE A 232 3.82 -0.32 -28.93
N GLY A 233 2.74 0.20 -28.35
CA GLY A 233 2.83 1.25 -27.35
C GLY A 233 1.50 1.43 -26.65
N GLU A 234 1.57 1.79 -25.39
CA GLU A 234 0.41 2.18 -24.60
C GLU A 234 0.24 3.70 -24.70
N TYR A 235 -1.02 4.15 -24.82
CA TYR A 235 -1.34 5.57 -24.87
C TYR A 235 -2.46 5.85 -23.87
N PHE A 236 -2.25 6.86 -23.03
CA PHE A 236 -3.27 7.35 -22.12
C PHE A 236 -4.21 8.28 -22.90
N PHE A 237 -5.49 7.94 -22.96
CA PHE A 237 -6.54 8.75 -23.61
C PHE A 237 -7.25 9.60 -22.55
N PRO A 238 -6.91 10.90 -22.40
CA PRO A 238 -7.40 11.71 -21.30
C PRO A 238 -8.89 12.08 -21.40
N LEU A 239 -9.46 12.03 -22.62
CA LEU A 239 -10.84 12.43 -22.90
C LEU A 239 -11.64 11.28 -23.50
N ASP A 240 -12.92 11.20 -23.15
CA ASP A 240 -13.91 10.41 -23.89
C ASP A 240 -14.22 11.13 -25.21
N ALA A 241 -13.46 10.83 -26.25
CA ALA A 241 -13.52 11.49 -27.55
C ALA A 241 -13.19 10.54 -28.70
N SER A 242 -13.50 10.96 -29.93
CA SER A 242 -13.00 10.29 -31.12
C SER A 242 -11.56 10.74 -31.38
N TYR A 243 -10.68 9.77 -31.64
CA TYR A 243 -9.26 10.06 -31.89
C TYR A 243 -8.90 9.76 -33.34
N ASP A 244 -8.19 10.71 -33.96
CA ASP A 244 -7.48 10.46 -35.21
C ASP A 244 -6.12 9.86 -34.85
N ILE A 245 -5.88 8.62 -35.26
CA ILE A 245 -4.56 7.98 -35.19
C ILE A 245 -4.00 7.95 -36.61
N SER A 246 -3.02 8.80 -36.88
CA SER A 246 -2.33 8.83 -38.17
C SER A 246 -0.97 8.17 -38.06
N ILE A 247 -0.79 7.04 -38.74
CA ILE A 247 0.51 6.38 -38.87
C ILE A 247 1.12 6.81 -40.19
N THR A 248 2.19 7.59 -40.15
CA THR A 248 2.94 7.93 -41.38
C THR A 248 4.06 6.92 -41.55
N SER A 249 3.91 6.01 -42.51
CA SER A 249 5.00 5.15 -42.97
C SER A 249 5.78 5.91 -44.05
N GLY A 250 7.02 6.30 -43.75
CA GLY A 250 7.91 6.88 -44.74
C GLY A 250 8.55 5.78 -45.59
N ILE A 251 7.84 5.24 -46.57
CA ILE A 251 8.46 4.45 -47.65
C ILE A 251 8.52 5.34 -48.90
N VAL A 252 9.65 5.99 -49.14
CA VAL A 252 9.92 6.62 -50.44
C VAL A 252 10.43 5.53 -51.38
N GLY A 253 9.58 5.09 -52.31
CA GLY A 253 10.00 4.28 -53.44
C GLY A 253 10.70 5.15 -54.49
N ALA A 254 12.03 5.14 -54.51
CA ALA A 254 12.79 5.65 -55.66
C ALA A 254 13.50 4.47 -56.34
N ARG A 255 13.07 4.16 -57.57
CA ARG A 255 13.62 3.11 -58.44
C ARG A 255 14.86 3.69 -59.14
N GLY A 256 16.05 3.18 -58.83
CA GLY A 256 17.32 3.52 -59.47
C GLY A 256 18.33 2.36 -59.36
N PRO A 257 19.21 2.12 -60.36
CA PRO A 257 19.88 0.84 -60.56
C PRO A 257 21.12 0.57 -59.68
N PHE A 258 21.45 1.42 -58.69
CA PHE A 258 22.62 1.21 -57.84
C PHE A 258 22.35 1.56 -56.37
N GLY A 259 22.43 0.55 -55.49
CA GLY A 259 22.70 0.68 -54.04
C GLY A 259 21.55 1.16 -53.14
N ALA A 260 20.84 0.23 -52.51
CA ALA A 260 19.81 0.53 -51.50
C ALA A 260 20.42 0.81 -50.12
N GLY A 261 20.30 2.04 -49.64
CA GLY A 261 20.38 2.39 -48.22
C GLY A 261 18.98 2.70 -47.70
N PHE A 262 18.45 1.87 -46.80
CA PHE A 262 17.17 2.12 -46.13
C PHE A 262 17.38 3.16 -45.02
N GLY A 263 17.07 4.43 -45.31
CA GLY A 263 16.97 5.49 -44.30
C GLY A 263 15.50 5.79 -44.00
N ALA A 264 15.10 5.71 -42.73
CA ALA A 264 13.80 6.19 -42.29
C ALA A 264 13.71 7.71 -42.51
N ALA A 265 12.66 8.18 -43.19
CA ALA A 265 12.43 9.61 -43.39
C ALA A 265 12.13 10.31 -42.04
N PRO A 266 12.61 11.55 -41.82
CA PRO A 266 12.19 12.36 -40.68
C PRO A 266 10.70 12.67 -40.81
N GLY A 267 9.87 12.03 -39.97
CA GLY A 267 8.40 12.16 -40.02
C GLY A 267 7.63 10.85 -39.90
N ALA A 268 8.32 9.71 -39.83
CA ALA A 268 7.68 8.43 -39.60
C ALA A 268 7.26 8.29 -38.12
N GLY A 269 5.96 8.18 -37.84
CA GLY A 269 5.43 8.14 -36.47
C GLY A 269 3.90 8.13 -36.41
N GLY A 270 3.37 7.83 -35.23
CA GLY A 270 1.95 7.93 -34.90
C GLY A 270 1.60 9.32 -34.36
N ARG A 271 0.52 9.93 -34.84
CA ARG A 271 -0.10 11.12 -34.23
C ARG A 271 -1.46 10.76 -33.69
N VAL A 272 -1.73 11.10 -32.43
CA VAL A 272 -3.03 10.89 -31.78
C VAL A 272 -3.61 12.25 -31.37
N ARG A 273 -4.85 12.57 -31.81
CA ARG A 273 -5.53 13.82 -31.45
C ARG A 273 -7.03 13.63 -31.20
N PRO A 274 -7.60 14.20 -30.13
CA PRO A 274 -9.05 14.19 -29.92
C PRO A 274 -9.78 15.10 -30.91
N ARG A 275 -11.00 14.72 -31.32
CA ARG A 275 -11.90 15.53 -32.16
C ARG A 275 -13.32 15.57 -31.61
N ARG A 276 -14.02 16.66 -31.96
CA ARG A 276 -15.45 16.84 -31.63
C ARG A 276 -16.39 15.99 -32.49
N HIS A 277 -16.03 15.61 -33.71
CA HIS A 277 -16.89 14.87 -34.66
C HIS A 277 -16.09 13.76 -35.38
N ALA A 278 -16.70 12.58 -35.51
CA ALA A 278 -16.10 11.36 -36.07
C ALA A 278 -16.29 11.27 -37.60
N PRO A 279 -15.23 11.27 -38.43
CA PRO A 279 -15.30 10.73 -39.79
C PRO A 279 -15.26 9.18 -39.77
N SER A 280 -15.59 8.54 -40.90
CA SER A 280 -15.71 7.07 -41.04
C SER A 280 -14.45 6.24 -40.74
N SER A 281 -13.33 6.88 -40.41
CA SER A 281 -12.03 6.26 -40.11
C SER A 281 -11.49 6.57 -38.70
N SER A 282 -12.34 7.05 -37.76
CA SER A 282 -11.92 7.34 -36.38
C SER A 282 -12.07 6.13 -35.44
N LEU A 283 -11.12 5.95 -34.52
CA LEU A 283 -11.26 5.06 -33.39
C LEU A 283 -11.96 5.81 -32.24
N THR A 284 -12.97 5.18 -31.65
CA THR A 284 -13.64 5.70 -30.44
C THR A 284 -12.97 5.06 -29.23
N ALA A 285 -12.32 5.86 -28.38
CA ALA A 285 -11.76 5.41 -27.12
C ALA A 285 -12.66 5.91 -25.98
N SER A 286 -13.03 5.01 -25.07
CA SER A 286 -13.79 5.34 -23.87
C SER A 286 -12.97 4.94 -22.65
N ARG A 287 -12.95 5.80 -21.63
CA ARG A 287 -12.23 5.57 -20.38
C ARG A 287 -12.96 4.52 -19.54
N SER A 288 -12.36 3.35 -19.36
CA SER A 288 -12.80 2.41 -18.32
C SER A 288 -12.46 3.01 -16.94
N ARG A 289 -13.47 3.25 -16.12
CA ARG A 289 -13.28 3.61 -14.71
C ARG A 289 -12.84 2.42 -13.88
#